data_AF-A0A2V5MYT4-F1
#
_entry.id   AF-A0A2V5MYT4-F1
#
_cell.length_a   1.000
_cell.length_b   1.000
_cell.length_c   1.000
_cell.angle_alpha   90.00
_cell.angle_beta   90.00
_cell.angle_gamma   90.00
#
_symmetry.space_group_name_H-M   'P 1'
#
loop_
_entity.id
_entity.type
_entity.pdbx_description
1 polymer ?
#
loop_
_entity_poly.entity_id
_entity_poly.type
_entity_poly.pdbx_seq_one_letter_code
_entity_poly.pdbx_strand_id
1 'polypeptide(L)'
;MGVFTAAISGGLTGRIVAWLGERRTLYIGQFFGALGMVIAGVARTGAVYLASIPVISMWNISFPAAQGMMTRRVSEREQGELQGAIQSLRSIAFIIGPYLFSRTYSWFIDPKHSFHLPGAPYYLAATLLFTACMLATRIEKQKPAVAPTAGIADVIAPDVVGSGTVGPLTDGPEGERL
;
A
#
# COMPACT_ATOMS: atom_id res chain seq x y z
N MET A 1 6.09 10.26 17.73
CA MET A 1 6.17 8.90 17.15
C MET A 1 6.46 8.90 15.65
N GLY A 2 5.76 9.69 14.81
CA GLY A 2 5.88 9.63 13.34
C GLY A 2 7.28 9.79 12.73
N VAL A 3 8.15 10.64 13.28
CA VAL A 3 9.49 10.89 12.69
C VAL A 3 10.42 9.68 12.83
N PHE A 4 10.45 9.02 14.01
CA PHE A 4 11.24 7.82 14.25
C PHE A 4 10.72 6.61 13.45
N THR A 5 9.39 6.47 13.34
CA THR A 5 8.79 5.41 12.52
C THR A 5 9.03 5.64 11.02
N ALA A 6 8.99 6.88 10.55
CA ALA A 6 9.31 7.24 9.17
C ALA A 6 10.79 7.00 8.83
N ALA A 7 11.70 7.30 9.77
CA ALA A 7 13.14 7.04 9.60
C ALA A 7 13.46 5.54 9.46
N ILE A 8 12.86 4.69 10.30
CA ILE A 8 13.10 3.24 10.29
C ILE A 8 12.38 2.60 9.07
N SER A 9 11.11 2.94 8.86
CA SER A 9 10.27 2.31 7.83
C SER A 9 10.59 2.81 6.42
N GLY A 10 10.89 4.10 6.27
CA GLY A 10 11.29 4.70 5.00
C GLY A 10 12.77 4.52 4.69
N GLY A 11 13.64 4.54 5.70
CA GLY A 11 15.09 4.48 5.51
C GLY A 11 15.64 3.09 5.23
N LEU A 12 15.30 2.09 6.04
CA LEU A 12 15.88 0.74 5.91
C LEU A 12 15.16 -0.08 4.84
N THR A 13 13.83 -0.13 4.89
CA THR A 13 13.04 -0.86 3.90
C THR A 13 13.10 -0.18 2.53
N GLY A 14 13.08 1.16 2.49
CA GLY A 14 13.28 1.93 1.26
C GLY A 14 14.66 1.72 0.65
N ARG A 15 15.74 1.64 1.45
CA ARG A 15 17.09 1.29 0.96
C ARG A 15 17.17 -0.12 0.40
N ILE A 16 16.62 -1.12 1.10
CA ILE A 16 16.61 -2.51 0.65
C ILE A 16 15.85 -2.63 -0.69
N VAL A 17 14.70 -1.96 -0.79
CA VAL A 17 13.90 -1.91 -2.02
C VAL A 17 14.62 -1.16 -3.15
N ALA A 18 15.31 -0.06 -2.84
CA ALA A 18 16.09 0.68 -3.83
C ALA A 18 17.31 -0.11 -4.33
N TRP A 19 17.93 -0.93 -3.47
CA TRP A 19 19.11 -1.73 -3.81
C TRP A 19 18.76 -3.02 -4.58
N LEU A 20 17.70 -3.73 -4.19
CA LEU A 20 17.28 -4.99 -4.86
C LEU A 20 16.29 -4.77 -6.02
N GLY A 21 15.57 -3.66 -6.01
CA GLY A 21 14.44 -3.37 -6.89
C GLY A 21 13.12 -3.93 -6.34
N GLU A 22 12.05 -3.13 -6.43
CA GLU A 22 10.72 -3.41 -5.86
C GLU A 22 10.18 -4.80 -6.24
N ARG A 23 10.35 -5.20 -7.51
CA ARG A 23 9.83 -6.48 -8.00
C ARG A 23 10.56 -7.69 -7.38
N ARG A 24 11.89 -7.63 -7.25
CA ARG A 24 12.68 -8.72 -6.64
C ARG A 24 12.41 -8.78 -5.14
N THR A 25 12.34 -7.62 -4.47
CA THR A 25 12.00 -7.54 -3.05
C THR A 25 10.63 -8.15 -2.76
N LEU A 26 9.62 -7.88 -3.59
CA LEU A 26 8.30 -8.49 -3.46
C LEU A 26 8.37 -10.01 -3.57
N TYR A 27 9.01 -10.56 -4.59
CA TYR A 27 9.07 -12.02 -4.78
C TYR A 27 9.86 -12.73 -3.69
N ILE A 28 11.00 -12.17 -3.30
CA ILE A 28 11.85 -12.73 -2.24
C ILE A 28 11.08 -12.76 -0.93
N GLY A 29 10.48 -11.62 -0.53
CA GLY A 29 9.71 -11.56 0.71
C GLY A 29 8.51 -12.51 0.69
N GLN A 30 7.80 -12.61 -0.42
CA GLN A 30 6.64 -13.51 -0.54
C GLN A 30 7.03 -14.99 -0.51
N PHE A 31 8.16 -15.36 -1.14
CA PHE A 31 8.70 -16.71 -1.11
C PHE A 31 9.13 -17.11 0.30
N PHE A 32 9.91 -16.27 0.98
CA PHE A 32 10.32 -16.52 2.36
C PHE A 32 9.12 -16.53 3.31
N GLY A 33 8.12 -15.67 3.11
CA GLY A 33 6.87 -15.72 3.84
C GLY A 33 6.14 -17.06 3.69
N ALA A 34 5.96 -17.55 2.45
CA ALA A 34 5.32 -18.83 2.19
C ALA A 34 6.13 -20.00 2.80
N LEU A 35 7.46 -19.99 2.65
CA LEU A 35 8.35 -20.98 3.23
C LEU A 35 8.26 -20.98 4.77
N GLY A 36 8.27 -19.80 5.38
CA GLY A 36 8.12 -19.63 6.83
C GLY A 36 6.79 -20.18 7.35
N MET A 37 5.71 -19.96 6.61
CA MET A 37 4.39 -20.55 6.93
C MET A 37 4.41 -22.07 6.81
N VAL A 38 5.06 -22.65 5.79
CA VAL A 38 5.21 -24.12 5.69
C VAL A 38 6.01 -24.67 6.88
N ILE A 39 7.12 -24.03 7.26
CA ILE A 39 7.92 -24.42 8.44
C ILE A 39 7.08 -24.36 9.71
N ALA A 40 6.31 -23.28 9.89
CA ALA A 40 5.41 -23.12 11.04
C ALA A 40 4.31 -24.20 11.07
N GLY A 41 3.77 -24.60 9.91
CA GLY A 41 2.75 -25.65 9.79
C GLY A 41 3.28 -27.07 10.06
N VAL A 42 4.56 -27.34 9.78
CA VAL A 42 5.21 -28.63 10.06
C VAL A 42 5.79 -28.68 11.48
N ALA A 43 5.92 -27.53 12.16
CA ALA A 43 6.56 -27.43 13.45
C ALA A 43 5.87 -28.32 14.51
N ARG A 44 6.57 -29.36 14.95
CA ARG A 44 6.14 -30.26 16.04
C ARG A 44 6.62 -29.82 17.42
N THR A 45 7.56 -28.87 17.46
CA THR A 45 8.15 -28.32 18.69
C THR A 45 8.18 -26.80 18.63
N GLY A 46 8.11 -26.16 19.80
CA GLY A 46 8.19 -24.69 19.89
C GLY A 46 9.49 -24.12 19.33
N ALA A 47 10.59 -24.87 19.38
CA ALA A 47 11.88 -24.45 18.81
C ALA A 47 11.83 -24.30 17.29
N VAL A 48 11.19 -25.24 16.58
CA VAL A 48 11.01 -25.15 15.11
C VAL A 48 10.07 -24.01 14.75
N TYR A 49 9.03 -23.77 15.56
CA TYR A 49 8.15 -22.63 15.38
C TYR A 49 8.90 -21.30 15.55
N LEU A 50 9.74 -21.17 16.58
CA LEU A 50 10.56 -19.98 16.80
C LEU A 50 11.55 -19.77 15.64
N ALA A 51 12.11 -20.84 15.07
CA ALA A 51 12.97 -20.75 13.90
C ALA A 51 12.24 -20.27 12.63
N SER A 52 10.91 -20.42 12.56
CA SER A 52 10.11 -19.87 11.44
C SER A 52 9.98 -18.34 11.50
N ILE A 53 10.04 -17.74 12.68
CA ILE A 53 9.85 -16.28 12.89
C ILE A 53 10.81 -15.42 12.06
N PRO A 54 12.13 -15.64 12.06
CA PRO A 54 13.04 -14.84 11.23
C PRO A 54 12.74 -14.99 9.74
N VAL A 55 12.31 -16.19 9.32
CA VAL A 55 11.95 -16.47 7.92
C VAL A 55 10.67 -15.71 7.54
N ILE A 56 9.64 -15.77 8.38
CA ILE A 56 8.38 -15.02 8.18
C ILE A 56 8.64 -13.51 8.24
N SER A 57 9.59 -13.04 9.06
CA SER A 57 9.91 -11.62 9.18
C SER A 57 10.42 -11.01 7.88
N MET A 58 11.07 -11.81 7.02
CA MET A 58 11.48 -11.36 5.68
C MET A 58 10.27 -11.02 4.79
N TRP A 59 9.09 -11.53 5.08
CA TRP A 59 7.86 -11.18 4.35
C TRP A 59 7.47 -9.71 4.53
N ASN A 60 7.84 -9.06 5.63
CA ASN A 60 7.43 -7.68 5.96
C ASN A 60 7.86 -6.64 4.90
N ILE A 61 8.91 -6.89 4.14
CA ILE A 61 9.38 -5.99 3.06
C ILE A 61 8.51 -6.07 1.79
N SER A 62 7.66 -7.09 1.67
CA SER A 62 6.82 -7.34 0.50
C SER A 62 5.74 -6.27 0.35
N PHE A 63 5.11 -5.89 1.45
CA PHE A 63 4.05 -4.88 1.44
C PHE A 63 4.53 -3.51 0.94
N PRO A 64 5.60 -2.89 1.49
CA PRO A 64 6.10 -1.61 0.99
C PRO A 64 6.66 -1.69 -0.43
N ALA A 65 7.23 -2.84 -0.84
CA ALA A 65 7.63 -3.06 -2.23
C ALA A 65 6.43 -3.06 -3.18
N ALA A 66 5.34 -3.76 -2.82
CA ALA A 66 4.09 -3.74 -3.58
C ALA A 66 3.46 -2.34 -3.61
N GLN A 67 3.46 -1.65 -2.47
CA GLN A 67 2.96 -0.28 -2.38
C GLN A 67 3.73 0.66 -3.30
N GLY A 68 5.07 0.61 -3.30
CA GLY A 68 5.91 1.40 -4.20
C GLY A 68 5.59 1.15 -5.69
N MET A 69 5.39 -0.11 -6.06
CA MET A 69 5.00 -0.46 -7.44
C MET A 69 3.61 0.06 -7.82
N MET A 70 2.67 0.13 -6.87
CA MET A 70 1.33 0.67 -7.11
C MET A 70 1.34 2.20 -7.16
N THR A 71 2.04 2.87 -6.22
CA THR A 71 2.09 4.34 -6.15
C THR A 71 2.86 4.95 -7.32
N ARG A 72 3.86 4.26 -7.88
CA ARG A 72 4.55 4.69 -9.12
C ARG A 72 3.67 4.68 -10.37
N ARG A 73 2.51 4.02 -10.34
CA ARG A 73 1.59 3.88 -11.48
C ARG A 73 0.46 4.90 -11.46
N VAL A 74 0.29 5.65 -10.37
CA VAL A 74 -0.79 6.61 -10.19
C VAL A 74 -0.23 8.01 -10.00
N SER A 75 -0.95 9.02 -10.48
CA SER A 75 -0.58 10.41 -10.26
C SER A 75 -0.82 10.85 -8.81
N GLU A 76 -0.26 11.97 -8.38
CA GLU A 76 -0.46 12.51 -7.03
C GLU A 76 -1.95 12.72 -6.69
N ARG A 77 -2.77 13.06 -7.70
CA ARG A 77 -4.22 13.26 -7.54
C ARG A 77 -4.97 11.95 -7.25
N GLU A 78 -4.44 10.82 -7.71
CA GLU A 78 -5.06 9.49 -7.56
C GLU A 78 -4.48 8.71 -6.36
N GLN A 79 -3.45 9.24 -5.68
CA GLN A 79 -2.87 8.56 -4.52
C GLN A 79 -3.88 8.39 -3.37
N GLY A 80 -4.77 9.36 -3.17
CA GLY A 80 -5.84 9.27 -2.16
C GLY A 80 -6.81 8.13 -2.47
N GLU A 81 -7.20 7.97 -3.73
CA GLU A 81 -8.06 6.87 -4.19
C GLU A 81 -7.37 5.52 -4.05
N LEU A 82 -6.09 5.43 -4.45
CA LEU A 82 -5.30 4.22 -4.29
C LEU A 82 -5.17 3.79 -2.83
N GLN A 83 -4.86 4.73 -1.92
CA GLN A 83 -4.77 4.42 -0.49
C GLN A 83 -6.13 4.06 0.12
N GLY A 84 -7.21 4.71 -0.32
CA GLY A 84 -8.58 4.34 0.03
C GLY A 84 -8.95 2.92 -0.42
N ALA A 85 -8.58 2.53 -1.63
CA ALA A 85 -8.79 1.19 -2.15
C ALA A 85 -7.98 0.13 -1.40
N ILE A 86 -6.69 0.38 -1.15
CA ILE A 86 -5.82 -0.50 -0.34
C ILE A 86 -6.41 -0.68 1.07
N GLN A 87 -6.85 0.41 1.70
CA GLN A 87 -7.39 0.37 3.05
C GLN A 87 -8.73 -0.36 3.11
N SER A 88 -9.61 -0.12 2.13
CA SER A 88 -10.87 -0.87 1.99
C SER A 88 -10.63 -2.37 1.84
N LEU A 89 -9.67 -2.76 0.98
CA LEU A 89 -9.31 -4.16 0.78
C LEU A 89 -8.77 -4.80 2.07
N ARG A 90 -7.93 -4.08 2.82
CA ARG A 90 -7.46 -4.55 4.14
C ARG A 90 -8.60 -4.74 5.13
N SER A 91 -9.55 -3.81 5.18
CA SER A 91 -10.72 -3.94 6.07
C SER A 91 -11.52 -5.20 5.74
N ILE A 92 -11.75 -5.49 4.46
CA ILE A 92 -12.40 -6.73 4.02
C ILE A 92 -11.57 -7.95 4.45
N ALA A 93 -10.26 -7.93 4.22
CA ALA A 93 -9.37 -9.02 4.62
C ALA A 93 -9.35 -9.24 6.14
N PHE A 94 -9.45 -8.18 6.96
CA PHE A 94 -9.54 -8.28 8.41
C PHE A 94 -10.86 -8.87 8.90
N ILE A 95 -11.96 -8.68 8.16
CA ILE A 95 -13.25 -9.31 8.50
C ILE A 95 -13.24 -10.78 8.09
N ILE A 96 -12.79 -11.08 6.87
CA ILE A 96 -12.85 -12.44 6.30
C ILE A 96 -11.76 -13.34 6.89
N GLY A 97 -10.57 -12.79 7.15
CA GLY A 97 -9.39 -13.53 7.59
C GLY A 97 -9.64 -14.40 8.82
N PRO A 98 -10.04 -13.83 9.97
CA PRO A 98 -10.30 -14.59 11.18
C PRO A 98 -11.34 -15.70 10.96
N TYR A 99 -12.41 -15.42 10.21
CA TYR A 99 -13.44 -16.42 9.89
C TYR A 99 -12.87 -17.58 9.06
N LEU A 100 -12.12 -17.27 8.00
CA LEU A 100 -11.53 -18.26 7.10
C LEU A 100 -10.50 -19.14 7.84
N PHE A 101 -9.59 -18.55 8.59
CA PHE A 101 -8.57 -19.28 9.34
C PHE A 101 -9.17 -20.06 10.52
N SER A 102 -10.14 -19.49 11.24
CA SER A 102 -10.82 -20.17 12.34
C SER A 102 -11.62 -21.38 11.86
N ARG A 103 -12.35 -21.24 10.75
CA ARG A 103 -13.11 -22.36 10.15
C ARG A 103 -12.18 -23.45 9.65
N THR A 104 -11.08 -23.07 9.00
CA THR A 104 -10.06 -24.02 8.55
C THR A 104 -9.47 -24.77 9.74
N TYR A 105 -9.06 -24.05 10.79
CA TYR A 105 -8.54 -24.68 12.01
C TYR A 105 -9.55 -25.65 12.60
N SER A 106 -10.78 -25.18 12.87
CA SER A 106 -11.86 -25.95 13.47
C SER A 106 -12.17 -27.23 12.70
N TRP A 107 -12.16 -27.18 11.36
CA TRP A 107 -12.43 -28.35 10.52
C TRP A 107 -11.33 -29.43 10.62
N PHE A 108 -10.06 -29.02 10.73
CA PHE A 108 -8.90 -29.93 10.80
C PHE A 108 -8.56 -30.42 12.22
N ILE A 109 -9.21 -29.89 13.26
CA ILE A 109 -9.09 -30.36 14.65
C ILE A 109 -10.32 -31.13 15.13
N ASP A 110 -11.36 -31.24 14.31
CA ASP A 110 -12.60 -31.93 14.70
C ASP A 110 -12.34 -33.44 14.90
N PRO A 111 -12.59 -33.99 16.09
CA PRO A 111 -12.33 -35.39 16.41
C PRO A 111 -13.13 -36.40 15.56
N LYS A 112 -14.12 -35.95 14.78
CA LYS A 112 -14.86 -36.77 13.82
C LYS A 112 -14.08 -37.10 12.55
N HIS A 113 -12.97 -36.41 12.27
CA HIS A 113 -12.14 -36.66 11.09
C HIS A 113 -10.84 -37.38 11.50
N SER A 114 -10.50 -38.47 10.81
CA SER A 114 -9.28 -39.25 11.12
C SER A 114 -7.96 -38.51 10.83
N PHE A 115 -8.00 -37.35 10.18
CA PHE A 115 -6.83 -36.55 9.79
C PHE A 115 -6.75 -35.26 10.63
N HIS A 116 -5.96 -35.27 11.69
CA HIS A 116 -5.68 -34.10 12.52
C HIS A 116 -4.43 -33.36 12.00
N LEU A 117 -4.61 -32.14 11.51
CA LEU A 117 -3.53 -31.28 11.00
C LEU A 117 -3.63 -29.89 11.65
N PRO A 118 -3.08 -29.70 12.87
CA PRO A 118 -3.11 -28.40 13.54
C PRO A 118 -2.37 -27.31 12.74
N GLY A 119 -1.47 -27.70 11.84
CA GLY A 119 -0.78 -26.81 10.90
C GLY A 119 -1.62 -26.32 9.71
N ALA A 120 -2.86 -26.77 9.54
CA ALA A 120 -3.70 -26.45 8.38
C ALA A 120 -3.85 -24.95 8.07
N PRO A 121 -4.05 -24.06 9.06
CA PRO A 121 -4.11 -22.61 8.81
C PRO A 121 -2.81 -22.06 8.19
N TYR A 122 -1.65 -22.58 8.59
CA TYR A 122 -0.36 -22.13 8.05
C TYR A 122 -0.17 -22.57 6.60
N TYR A 123 -0.61 -23.79 6.24
CA TYR A 123 -0.60 -24.22 4.84
C TYR A 123 -1.55 -23.39 3.97
N LEU A 124 -2.73 -23.04 4.50
CA LEU A 124 -3.65 -22.10 3.82
C LEU A 124 -3.00 -20.73 3.61
N ALA A 125 -2.29 -20.20 4.62
CA ALA A 125 -1.55 -18.94 4.47
C ALA A 125 -0.47 -19.07 3.39
N ALA A 126 0.28 -20.18 3.38
CA ALA A 126 1.31 -20.44 2.38
C ALA A 126 0.75 -20.50 0.95
N THR A 127 -0.40 -21.15 0.73
CA THR A 127 -1.04 -21.21 -0.60
C THR A 127 -1.55 -19.85 -1.06
N LEU A 128 -2.13 -19.04 -0.16
CA LEU A 128 -2.53 -17.66 -0.45
C LEU A 128 -1.32 -16.80 -0.83
N LEU A 129 -0.21 -16.91 -0.09
CA LEU A 129 1.03 -16.18 -0.38
C LEU A 129 1.61 -16.57 -1.73
N PHE A 130 1.65 -17.88 -2.01
CA PHE A 130 2.14 -18.40 -3.28
C PHE A 130 1.26 -17.95 -4.46
N THR A 131 -0.06 -17.97 -4.29
CA THR A 131 -1.02 -17.49 -5.29
C THR A 131 -0.83 -15.99 -5.56
N ALA A 132 -0.69 -15.18 -4.52
CA ALA A 132 -0.39 -13.75 -4.66
C ALA A 132 0.96 -13.51 -5.34
N CYS A 133 1.98 -14.33 -5.04
CA CYS A 133 3.27 -14.29 -5.74
C CYS A 133 3.09 -14.55 -7.24
N MET A 134 2.33 -15.60 -7.60
CA MET A 134 2.03 -15.92 -8.99
C MET A 134 1.27 -14.80 -9.69
N LEU A 135 0.23 -14.23 -9.07
CA LEU A 135 -0.49 -13.09 -9.66
C LEU A 135 0.45 -11.90 -9.89
N ALA A 136 1.31 -11.58 -8.92
CA ALA A 136 2.31 -10.52 -9.07
C ALA A 136 3.33 -10.79 -10.19
N THR A 137 3.56 -12.04 -10.59
CA THR A 137 4.39 -12.35 -11.78
C THR A 137 3.66 -12.15 -13.11
N ARG A 138 2.34 -12.32 -13.12
CA ARG A 138 1.48 -12.26 -14.31
C ARG A 138 1.09 -10.84 -14.71
N ILE A 139 1.25 -9.86 -13.84
CA ILE A 139 0.98 -8.45 -14.17
C ILE A 139 2.03 -7.97 -15.18
N GLU A 140 1.59 -7.79 -16.43
CA GLU A 140 2.36 -7.31 -17.57
C GLU A 140 3.06 -5.97 -17.25
N LYS A 141 4.24 -5.76 -17.86
CA LYS A 141 5.00 -4.51 -17.76
C LYS A 141 4.26 -3.37 -18.47
N GLN A 142 3.32 -2.72 -17.82
CA GLN A 142 2.79 -1.46 -18.36
C GLN A 142 3.76 -0.32 -18.07
N LYS A 143 4.14 0.37 -19.15
CA LYS A 143 5.04 1.52 -19.18
C LYS A 143 4.47 2.62 -18.26
N PRO A 144 5.29 3.36 -17.50
CA PRO A 144 4.82 4.44 -16.64
C PRO A 144 3.89 5.36 -17.44
N ALA A 145 2.68 5.61 -16.93
CA ALA A 145 1.82 6.63 -17.50
C ALA A 145 2.55 7.97 -17.36
N VAL A 146 2.99 8.53 -18.48
CA VAL A 146 3.53 9.89 -18.54
C VAL A 146 2.42 10.81 -18.03
N ALA A 147 2.69 11.54 -16.95
CA ALA A 147 1.74 12.50 -16.39
C ALA A 147 1.32 13.49 -17.49
N PRO A 148 0.01 13.77 -17.66
CA PRO A 148 -0.40 14.94 -18.40
C PRO A 148 0.16 16.16 -17.67
N THR A 149 1.02 16.92 -18.35
CA THR A 149 1.31 18.31 -18.03
C THR A 149 0.02 19.12 -18.24
N ALA A 150 -0.96 18.94 -17.36
CA ALA A 150 -2.13 19.79 -17.27
C ALA A 150 -1.78 20.93 -16.32
N GLY A 151 -1.56 22.09 -16.93
CA GLY A 151 -1.04 23.30 -16.32
C GLY A 151 -1.74 23.69 -15.03
N ILE A 152 -0.90 24.03 -14.05
CA ILE A 152 -1.28 24.81 -12.85
C ILE A 152 -1.40 26.31 -13.24
N ALA A 153 -1.29 26.65 -14.52
CA ALA A 153 -1.25 28.03 -15.02
C ALA A 153 -2.62 28.69 -15.22
N ASP A 154 -3.74 27.97 -15.10
CA ASP A 154 -5.06 28.51 -15.47
C ASP A 154 -6.03 28.73 -14.27
N VAL A 155 -5.55 28.59 -13.03
CA VAL A 155 -6.39 28.71 -11.83
C VAL A 155 -6.06 29.95 -10.97
N ILE A 156 -4.98 30.69 -11.27
CA ILE A 156 -4.67 31.94 -10.55
C ILE A 156 -4.08 32.96 -11.53
N ALA A 157 -4.95 33.72 -12.19
CA ALA A 157 -4.60 35.04 -12.72
C ALA A 157 -4.95 36.08 -11.63
N PRO A 158 -3.98 36.73 -10.97
CA PRO A 158 -4.23 37.76 -9.97
C PRO A 158 -4.14 39.17 -10.59
N ASP A 159 -4.89 39.46 -11.66
CA ASP A 159 -4.92 40.79 -12.29
C ASP A 159 -6.33 41.40 -12.48
N VAL A 160 -7.40 40.82 -11.92
CA VAL A 160 -8.76 41.42 -11.97
C VAL A 160 -9.27 41.93 -10.60
N VAL A 161 -8.36 42.26 -9.67
CA VAL A 161 -8.70 43.20 -8.59
C VAL A 161 -8.24 44.58 -9.04
N GLY A 162 -9.08 45.21 -9.86
CA GLY A 162 -8.92 46.59 -10.28
C GLY A 162 -8.75 47.49 -9.06
N SER A 163 -7.53 47.98 -8.88
CA SER A 163 -7.21 49.12 -8.04
C SER A 163 -7.97 50.32 -8.59
N GLY A 164 -9.17 50.55 -8.06
CA GLY A 164 -9.95 51.76 -8.33
C GLY A 164 -9.17 52.97 -7.81
N THR A 165 -8.43 53.61 -8.69
CA THR A 165 -7.92 54.98 -8.48
C THR A 165 -9.13 55.91 -8.34
N VAL A 166 -9.42 56.35 -7.13
CA VAL A 166 -10.30 57.50 -6.89
C VAL A 166 -9.60 58.72 -7.47
N GLY A 167 -10.03 59.15 -8.66
CA GLY A 167 -9.56 60.38 -9.29
C GLY A 167 -10.04 61.62 -8.53
N PRO A 168 -9.34 62.77 -8.64
CA PRO A 168 -9.70 63.98 -7.91
C PRO A 168 -11.07 64.50 -8.36
N LEU A 169 -11.92 64.88 -7.41
CA LEU A 169 -13.17 65.60 -7.66
C LEU A 169 -12.82 66.97 -8.25
N THR A 170 -12.97 67.12 -9.57
CA THR A 170 -12.99 68.43 -10.21
C THR A 170 -14.39 69.00 -10.10
N ASP A 171 -14.54 70.05 -9.31
CA ASP A 171 -15.75 70.86 -9.23
C ASP A 171 -16.09 71.42 -10.63
N GLY A 172 -17.36 71.27 -11.02
CA GLY A 172 -17.90 71.82 -12.27
C GLY A 172 -18.02 73.36 -12.21
N PRO A 173 -17.97 74.06 -13.36
CA PRO A 173 -17.92 75.50 -13.38
C PRO A 173 -19.26 76.12 -12.96
N GLU A 174 -19.18 77.07 -12.02
CA GLU A 174 -20.21 78.06 -11.78
C GLU A 174 -20.41 78.95 -13.02
N GLY A 175 -21.67 79.12 -13.43
CA GLY A 175 -22.18 80.31 -14.08
C GLY A 175 -22.28 80.27 -15.60
N GLU A 176 -23.50 80.22 -16.14
CA GLU A 176 -24.00 81.26 -17.06
C GLU A 176 -25.54 81.22 -17.24
N ARG A 177 -26.20 82.34 -16.86
CA ARG A 177 -27.39 83.00 -17.45
C ARG A 177 -28.62 82.17 -17.86
N LEU A 178 -29.75 82.45 -17.21
CA LEU A 178 -30.89 83.26 -17.73
C LEU A 178 -31.99 83.39 -16.67
#